data_AF-A0A090FUG9-F1
#
_entry.id   AF-A0A090FUG9-F1
#
_cell.length_a   1.000
_cell.length_b   1.000
_cell.length_c   1.000
_cell.angle_alpha   90.00
_cell.angle_beta   90.00
_cell.angle_gamma   90.00
#
_symmetry.space_group_name_H-M   'P 1'
#
loop_
_entity.id
_entity.type
_entity.pdbx_description
1 polymer ?
#
loop_
_entity_poly.entity_id
_entity_poly.type
_entity_poly.pdbx_seq_one_letter_code
_entity_poly.pdbx_strand_id
1 'polypeptide(L)'
;MAMTERPLNAKPTSSAVTDAESESFEDLLALPWVTTSAEDLDEALGLIRMAIEMTCPAGVLPSREMVDGLYGPEPIREAEALAKAIIATVEKLTE
;
A
#
# COMPACT_ATOMS: atom_id res chain seq x y z
N MET A 1 -18.76 38.82 18.19
CA MET A 1 -17.73 38.74 17.14
C MET A 1 -16.38 39.02 17.77
N ALA A 2 -15.56 37.98 17.93
CA ALA A 2 -14.12 38.08 18.17
C ALA A 2 -13.52 36.75 17.70
N MET A 3 -12.91 36.76 16.51
CA MET A 3 -12.11 35.63 16.02
C MET A 3 -10.69 35.82 16.55
N THR A 4 -10.25 34.92 17.41
CA THR A 4 -8.86 34.84 17.85
C THR A 4 -8.10 33.98 16.84
N GLU A 5 -7.27 34.63 16.01
CA GLU A 5 -6.43 33.93 15.03
C GLU A 5 -5.35 33.12 15.75
N ARG A 6 -5.30 31.80 15.48
CA ARG A 6 -4.18 30.94 15.88
C ARG A 6 -2.99 31.21 14.97
N PRO A 7 -1.76 31.37 15.50
CA PRO A 7 -0.59 31.56 14.66
C PRO A 7 -0.26 30.27 13.87
N LEU A 8 -0.33 30.36 12.54
CA LEU A 8 0.33 29.42 11.63
C LEU A 8 1.83 29.70 11.70
N ASN A 9 2.60 28.80 12.32
CA ASN A 9 4.03 28.52 12.08
C ASN A 9 4.78 28.23 13.40
N ALA A 10 4.49 27.08 14.01
CA ALA A 10 5.45 26.40 14.86
C ALA A 10 6.03 25.24 14.04
N LYS A 11 7.30 25.37 13.64
CA LYS A 11 8.03 24.32 12.93
C LYS A 11 8.21 23.14 13.91
N PRO A 12 7.72 21.92 13.60
CA PRO A 12 7.93 20.79 14.50
C PRO A 12 9.43 20.49 14.56
N THR A 13 10.02 20.71 15.73
CA THR A 13 11.40 20.34 16.03
C THR A 13 11.50 18.83 16.12
N SER A 14 12.36 18.28 15.26
CA SER A 14 12.83 16.90 15.25
C SER A 14 13.10 16.38 16.67
N SER A 15 12.25 15.49 17.16
CA SER A 15 12.55 14.44 18.15
C SER A 15 11.24 13.77 18.60
N ALA A 16 10.77 12.81 17.81
CA ALA A 16 9.92 11.69 18.21
C ALA A 16 9.32 11.07 16.95
N VAL A 17 10.10 10.26 16.23
CA VAL A 17 9.48 9.13 15.52
C VAL A 17 9.27 8.11 16.63
N THR A 18 8.14 8.23 17.34
CA THR A 18 7.69 7.17 18.24
C THR A 18 7.48 5.92 17.40
N ASP A 19 7.92 4.78 17.92
CA ASP A 19 7.70 3.47 17.33
C ASP A 19 6.26 3.37 16.80
N ALA A 20 6.12 3.40 15.47
CA ALA A 20 4.85 3.13 14.84
C ALA A 20 4.58 1.65 15.10
N GLU A 21 3.74 1.38 16.11
CA GLU A 21 3.20 0.05 16.29
C GLU A 21 2.58 -0.33 14.95
N SER A 22 3.08 -1.43 14.39
CA SER A 22 2.64 -1.92 13.09
C SER A 22 1.20 -2.36 13.29
N GLU A 23 0.24 -1.53 12.89
CA GLU A 23 -1.16 -1.94 12.86
C GLU A 23 -1.21 -3.23 12.05
N SER A 24 -1.73 -4.30 12.65
CA SER A 24 -1.81 -5.56 11.93
C SER A 24 -2.79 -5.38 10.78
N PHE A 25 -2.55 -6.04 9.65
CA PHE A 25 -3.45 -5.95 8.49
C PHE A 25 -4.91 -6.28 8.86
N GLU A 26 -5.10 -7.18 9.82
CA GLU A 26 -6.40 -7.54 10.38
C GLU A 26 -7.06 -6.39 11.15
N ASP A 27 -6.29 -5.54 11.83
CA ASP A 27 -6.82 -4.35 12.53
C ASP A 27 -7.32 -3.30 11.53
N LEU A 28 -6.66 -3.17 10.38
CA LEU A 28 -7.11 -2.28 9.30
C LEU A 28 -8.40 -2.79 8.65
N LEU A 29 -8.53 -4.10 8.47
CA LEU A 29 -9.76 -4.73 7.95
C LEU A 29 -10.94 -4.63 8.93
N ALA A 30 -10.68 -4.49 10.23
CA ALA A 30 -11.70 -4.30 11.27
C ALA A 30 -12.20 -2.85 11.38
N LEU A 31 -11.67 -1.91 10.59
CA LEU A 31 -12.09 -0.52 10.64
C LEU A 31 -13.55 -0.37 10.15
N PRO A 32 -14.38 0.50 10.76
CA PRO A 32 -15.80 0.60 10.44
C PRO A 32 -16.16 0.97 9.00
N TRP A 33 -15.18 1.45 8.23
CA TRP A 33 -15.31 1.82 6.82
C TRP A 33 -14.76 0.76 5.87
N VAL A 34 -14.10 -0.29 6.39
CA VAL A 34 -13.64 -1.45 5.63
C VAL A 34 -14.67 -2.57 5.83
N THR A 35 -15.54 -2.75 4.85
CA THR A 35 -16.52 -3.85 4.82
C THR A 35 -16.32 -4.74 3.61
N THR A 36 -15.08 -4.85 3.13
CA THR A 36 -14.74 -5.59 1.92
C THR A 36 -14.56 -7.06 2.22
N SER A 37 -15.24 -7.91 1.45
CA SER A 37 -15.05 -9.36 1.48
C SER A 37 -13.69 -9.74 0.86
N ALA A 38 -13.27 -10.99 1.07
CA ALA A 38 -12.06 -11.50 0.41
C ALA A 38 -12.17 -11.47 -1.13
N GLU A 39 -13.39 -11.62 -1.67
CA GLU A 39 -13.68 -11.55 -3.10
C GLU A 39 -13.50 -10.12 -3.62
N ASP A 40 -13.94 -9.11 -2.86
CA ASP A 40 -13.74 -7.70 -3.21
C ASP A 40 -12.25 -7.32 -3.23
N LEU A 41 -11.46 -7.87 -2.30
CA LEU A 41 -10.01 -7.68 -2.28
C LEU A 41 -9.34 -8.31 -3.50
N ASP A 42 -9.80 -9.51 -3.88
CA ASP A 42 -9.31 -10.22 -5.05
C ASP A 42 -9.52 -9.43 -6.34
N GLU A 43 -10.74 -8.93 -6.51
CA GLU A 43 -11.12 -8.14 -7.67
C GLU A 43 -10.37 -6.81 -7.70
N ALA A 44 -10.24 -6.13 -6.56
CA ALA A 44 -9.47 -4.89 -6.44
C ALA A 44 -7.98 -5.10 -6.79
N LEU A 45 -7.36 -6.18 -6.32
CA LEU A 45 -5.97 -6.51 -6.65
C LEU A 45 -5.82 -6.86 -8.13
N GLY A 46 -6.79 -7.56 -8.71
CA GLY A 46 -6.86 -7.81 -10.14
C GLY A 46 -6.91 -6.52 -10.97
N LEU A 47 -7.72 -5.53 -10.55
CA LEU A 47 -7.78 -4.22 -11.20
C LEU A 47 -6.45 -3.47 -11.11
N ILE A 48 -5.79 -3.48 -9.95
CA ILE A 48 -4.49 -2.83 -9.77
C ILE A 48 -3.43 -3.49 -10.66
N ARG A 49 -3.38 -4.82 -10.70
CA ARG A 49 -2.48 -5.57 -11.58
C ARG A 49 -2.67 -5.19 -13.04
N MET A 50 -3.92 -5.20 -13.51
CA MET A 50 -4.24 -4.80 -14.88
C MET A 50 -3.79 -3.36 -15.16
N ALA A 51 -4.03 -2.42 -14.23
CA ALA A 51 -3.62 -1.03 -14.38
C ALA A 51 -2.09 -0.90 -14.50
N ILE A 52 -1.33 -1.65 -13.70
CA ILE A 52 0.14 -1.67 -13.76
C ILE A 52 0.59 -2.27 -15.09
N GLU A 53 0.06 -3.41 -15.53
CA GLU A 53 0.42 -4.05 -16.80
C GLU A 53 0.12 -3.17 -18.02
N MET A 54 -0.93 -2.35 -17.96
CA MET A 54 -1.25 -1.38 -19.02
C MET A 54 -0.33 -0.16 -19.04
N THR A 55 0.20 0.24 -17.88
CA THR A 55 0.95 1.50 -17.71
C THR A 55 2.45 1.29 -17.71
N CYS A 56 2.91 0.14 -17.23
CA CYS A 56 4.32 -0.17 -17.02
C CYS A 56 4.86 -1.11 -18.11
N PRO A 57 6.19 -1.11 -18.35
CA PRO A 57 6.81 -2.05 -19.27
C PRO A 57 6.59 -3.52 -18.85
N ALA A 58 6.67 -4.42 -19.82
CA ALA A 58 6.59 -5.86 -19.58
C ALA A 58 7.70 -6.32 -18.59
N GLY A 59 7.34 -7.23 -17.69
CA GLY A 59 8.27 -7.80 -16.70
C GLY A 59 8.38 -7.01 -15.39
N VAL A 60 7.57 -5.95 -15.19
CA VAL A 60 7.47 -5.26 -13.90
C VAL A 60 6.86 -6.17 -12.83
N LEU A 61 5.77 -6.89 -13.16
CA LEU A 61 5.08 -7.75 -12.20
C LEU A 61 5.39 -9.24 -12.40
N PRO A 62 5.58 -10.03 -11.32
CA PRO A 62 5.49 -11.48 -11.37
C PRO A 62 4.03 -11.92 -11.63
N SER A 63 3.84 -13.11 -12.22
CA SER A 63 2.50 -13.68 -12.41
C SER A 63 1.84 -13.99 -11.06
N ARG A 64 0.50 -14.01 -11.03
CA ARG A 64 -0.24 -14.31 -9.79
C ARG A 64 0.08 -15.69 -9.23
N GLU A 65 0.17 -16.71 -10.08
CA GLU A 65 0.59 -18.06 -9.68
C GLU A 65 2.00 -18.07 -9.04
N MET A 66 2.92 -17.25 -9.55
CA MET A 66 4.26 -17.13 -8.98
C MET A 66 4.22 -16.44 -7.61
N VAL A 67 3.37 -15.42 -7.46
CA VAL A 67 3.16 -14.72 -6.19
C VAL A 67 2.58 -15.69 -5.14
N ASP A 68 1.54 -16.44 -5.49
CA ASP A 68 0.92 -17.41 -4.59
C ASP A 68 1.93 -18.47 -4.12
N GLY A 69 2.80 -18.93 -5.02
CA GLY A 69 3.84 -19.91 -4.70
C GLY A 69 4.99 -19.37 -3.84
N LEU A 70 5.27 -18.06 -3.90
CA LEU A 70 6.38 -17.43 -3.15
C LEU A 70 5.93 -16.80 -1.82
N TYR A 71 4.74 -16.22 -1.78
CA TYR A 71 4.26 -15.39 -0.67
C TYR A 71 3.04 -15.97 0.03
N GLY A 72 2.28 -16.85 -0.62
CA GLY A 72 1.02 -17.39 -0.10
C GLY A 72 -0.21 -16.76 -0.76
N PRO A 73 -1.39 -17.40 -0.62
CA PRO A 73 -2.62 -17.01 -1.33
C PRO A 73 -3.40 -15.86 -0.68
N GLU A 74 -2.97 -15.36 0.50
CA GLU A 74 -3.70 -14.31 1.20
C GLU A 74 -3.61 -12.97 0.43
N PRO A 75 -4.68 -12.16 0.32
CA PRO A 75 -4.67 -10.93 -0.46
C PRO A 75 -3.53 -9.95 -0.10
N ILE A 76 -3.16 -9.88 1.18
CA ILE A 76 -2.03 -9.06 1.63
C ILE A 76 -0.70 -9.49 1.02
N ARG A 77 -0.53 -10.78 0.67
CA ARG A 77 0.67 -11.32 0.03
C ARG A 77 0.79 -10.87 -1.41
N GLU A 78 -0.33 -10.86 -2.15
CA GLU A 78 -0.34 -10.28 -3.48
C GLU A 78 -0.11 -8.76 -3.44
N ALA A 79 -0.76 -8.05 -2.52
CA ALA A 79 -0.53 -6.62 -2.33
C ALA A 79 0.95 -6.30 -2.03
N GLU A 80 1.59 -7.07 -1.15
CA GLU A 80 3.01 -6.93 -0.80
C GLU A 80 3.92 -7.18 -2.02
N ALA A 81 3.62 -8.21 -2.82
CA ALA A 81 4.37 -8.52 -4.03
C ALA A 81 4.27 -7.40 -5.08
N LEU A 82 3.07 -6.83 -5.28
CA LEU A 82 2.85 -5.68 -6.16
C LEU A 82 3.66 -4.47 -5.70
N ALA A 83 3.64 -4.15 -4.40
CA ALA A 83 4.40 -3.03 -3.85
C ALA A 83 5.92 -3.20 -4.05
N LYS A 84 6.46 -4.38 -3.78
CA LYS A 84 7.89 -4.70 -4.00
C LYS A 84 8.30 -4.57 -5.46
N ALA A 85 7.45 -5.05 -6.37
CA ALA A 85 7.69 -4.96 -7.80
C ALA A 85 7.75 -3.50 -8.30
N ILE A 86 6.85 -2.64 -7.81
CA ILE A 86 6.87 -1.21 -8.10
C ILE A 86 8.14 -0.55 -7.56
N ILE A 87 8.49 -0.78 -6.29
CA ILE A 87 9.70 -0.21 -5.67
C ILE A 87 10.94 -0.61 -6.46
N ALA A 88 11.12 -1.90 -6.75
CA ALA A 88 12.26 -2.41 -7.51
C ALA A 88 12.32 -1.83 -8.94
N THR A 89 11.18 -1.47 -9.52
CA THR A 89 11.12 -0.80 -10.83
C THR A 89 11.53 0.67 -10.71
N VAL A 90 11.05 1.38 -9.69
CA VAL A 90 11.41 2.78 -9.43
C VAL A 90 12.90 2.91 -9.14
N GLU A 91 13.47 2.03 -8.31
CA GLU A 91 14.90 2.03 -7.98
C GLU A 91 15.77 1.96 -9.23
N LYS A 92 15.44 1.09 -10.19
CA LYS A 92 16.13 0.97 -11.48
C LYS A 92 16.04 2.21 -12.38
N LEU A 93 15.05 3.07 -12.18
CA LEU A 93 14.89 4.32 -12.95
C LEU A 93 15.65 5.49 -12.32
N THR A 94 16.01 5.38 -11.04
CA THR A 94 16.73 6.41 -10.30
C THR A 94 18.25 6.21 -10.26
N GLU A 95 18.74 5.06 -10.75
CA GLU A 95 20.16 4.77 -11.00
C GLU A 95 20.60 5.26 -12.39
#